data_AF-A0A535Y0K4-F1
#
_entry.id   AF-A0A535Y0K4-F1
#
_cell.length_a   1.000
_cell.length_b   1.000
_cell.length_c   1.000
_cell.angle_alpha   90.00
_cell.angle_beta   90.00
_cell.angle_gamma   90.00
#
_symmetry.space_group_name_H-M   'P 1'
#
loop_
_entity.id
_entity.type
_entity.pdbx_description
1 polymer ?
#
loop_
_entity_poly.entity_id
_entity_poly.type
_entity_poly.pdbx_seq_one_letter_code
_entity_poly.pdbx_strand_id
1 'polypeptide(L)'
;MRVLALGRSLESSPTAALTRDHARSFWLASTLAAAAIALIPLWYHVVLVESGVQGIIAVFSEVGVYPSDGCLAVLGLMAIAHPVTLDSRSRWLGVGLSLLAAVALLSARQSRDQVLTSGLSGQLAILALAWFGSRSLQVSRTVLVAALVASAVVQSALAAGQFLFQQPLVAPELQLPWLPGDVSEGGTPVILNSAGERLLRGFGTFPHPNVLGGYLAMALVCLPVLGVRWPRRAALWWLLGAAISIGLLASFSRAGWLAAVVGLSVSCWPVVRQRHARWWIAPIAAVAVLSAITLSPIAPTIAERLSPAPIPMRSNVA
;
A
#
# COMPACT_ATOMS: atom_id res chain seq x y z
N MET A 1 -7.75 13.99 63.75
CA MET A 1 -8.45 14.55 62.57
C MET A 1 -7.77 15.85 62.14
N ARG A 2 -6.95 15.81 61.07
CA ARG A 2 -6.50 16.92 60.19
C ARG A 2 -5.11 16.61 59.61
N VAL A 3 -5.03 15.61 58.72
CA VAL A 3 -3.89 15.35 57.82
C VAL A 3 -4.38 15.11 56.38
N LEU A 4 -5.64 15.44 56.05
CA LEU A 4 -6.26 15.14 54.74
C LEU A 4 -6.59 16.39 53.93
N ALA A 5 -5.65 17.33 53.77
CA ALA A 5 -5.89 18.55 52.99
C ALA A 5 -4.66 19.07 52.22
N LEU A 6 -3.80 18.19 51.70
CA LEU A 6 -2.63 18.60 50.89
C LEU A 6 -2.45 17.80 49.60
N GLY A 7 -3.46 17.05 49.16
CA GLY A 7 -3.37 16.15 48.01
C GLY A 7 -4.13 16.53 46.74
N ARG A 8 -4.76 17.72 46.65
CA ARG A 8 -5.68 18.05 45.53
C ARG A 8 -5.39 19.34 44.75
N SER A 9 -4.32 20.09 45.02
CA SER A 9 -4.08 21.38 44.33
C SER A 9 -3.00 21.37 43.25
N LEU A 10 -2.40 20.21 42.92
CA LEU A 10 -1.34 20.13 41.90
C LEU A 10 -1.81 19.67 40.51
N GLU A 11 -3.09 19.35 40.32
CA GLU A 11 -3.63 18.91 39.03
C GLU A 11 -4.09 20.04 38.08
N SER A 12 -4.11 21.29 38.55
CA SER A 12 -4.64 22.43 37.78
C SER A 12 -3.57 23.39 37.25
N SER A 13 -2.35 22.89 36.98
CA SER A 13 -1.33 23.73 36.33
C SER A 13 -1.57 23.80 34.80
N PRO A 14 -1.41 24.98 34.17
CA PRO A 14 -1.56 25.14 32.71
C PRO A 14 -0.65 24.21 31.90
N THR A 15 0.53 23.88 32.44
CA THR A 15 1.51 22.99 31.84
C THR A 15 1.06 21.51 31.86
N ALA A 16 0.35 21.08 32.90
CA ALA A 16 -0.24 19.75 32.95
C ALA A 16 -1.41 19.59 31.94
N ALA A 17 -2.17 20.66 31.69
CA ALA A 17 -3.21 20.67 30.67
C ALA A 17 -2.63 20.60 29.25
N LEU A 18 -1.64 21.44 28.92
CA LEU A 18 -0.95 21.45 27.62
C LEU A 18 -0.29 20.11 27.28
N THR A 19 0.30 19.43 28.26
CA THR A 19 0.92 18.11 28.07
C THR A 19 -0.10 17.00 27.86
N ARG A 20 -1.25 17.03 28.56
CA ARG A 20 -2.37 16.10 28.33
C ARG A 20 -2.99 16.28 26.95
N ASP A 21 -3.19 17.50 26.49
CA ASP A 21 -3.78 17.78 25.17
C ASP A 21 -2.85 17.37 24.02
N HIS A 22 -1.54 17.59 24.17
CA HIS A 22 -0.56 17.08 23.22
C HIS A 22 -0.53 15.55 23.17
N ALA A 23 -0.57 14.89 24.33
CA ALA A 23 -0.61 13.42 24.41
C ALA A 23 -1.88 12.84 23.76
N ARG A 24 -3.05 13.46 23.99
CA ARG A 24 -4.31 13.08 23.34
C ARG A 24 -4.22 13.22 21.82
N SER A 25 -3.69 14.35 21.34
CA SER A 25 -3.53 14.64 19.92
C SER A 25 -2.56 13.65 19.24
N PHE A 26 -1.48 13.26 19.94
CA PHE A 26 -0.55 12.22 19.49
C PHE A 26 -1.24 10.85 19.29
N TRP A 27 -2.02 10.41 20.28
CA TRP A 27 -2.73 9.13 20.20
C TRP A 27 -3.81 9.15 19.11
N LEU A 28 -4.56 10.24 19.02
CA LEU A 28 -5.56 10.45 17.98
C LEU A 28 -4.93 10.38 16.59
N ALA A 29 -3.84 11.12 16.34
CA ALA A 29 -3.15 11.09 15.06
C ALA A 29 -2.58 9.70 14.73
N SER A 30 -1.99 9.00 15.71
CA SER A 30 -1.50 7.64 15.48
C SER A 30 -2.63 6.67 15.13
N THR A 31 -3.80 6.83 15.76
CA THR A 31 -4.99 6.02 15.49
C THR A 31 -5.57 6.32 14.12
N LEU A 32 -5.71 7.60 13.76
CA LEU A 32 -6.19 8.03 12.44
C LEU A 32 -5.26 7.54 11.32
N ALA A 33 -3.95 7.60 11.54
CA ALA A 33 -2.99 7.18 10.52
C ALA A 33 -2.97 5.65 10.36
N ALA A 34 -3.10 4.90 11.45
CA ALA A 34 -3.30 3.45 11.39
C ALA A 34 -4.63 3.08 10.71
N ALA A 35 -5.71 3.78 11.05
CA ALA A 35 -7.03 3.59 10.46
C ALA A 35 -7.00 3.88 8.96
N ALA A 36 -6.37 4.98 8.53
CA ALA A 36 -6.21 5.30 7.11
C ALA A 36 -5.59 4.12 6.34
N ILE A 37 -4.53 3.49 6.86
CA ILE A 37 -3.90 2.32 6.23
C ILE A 37 -4.81 1.09 6.27
N ALA A 38 -5.45 0.82 7.40
CA ALA A 38 -6.30 -0.35 7.57
C ALA A 38 -7.57 -0.30 6.70
N LEU A 39 -8.08 0.90 6.41
CA LEU A 39 -9.29 1.12 5.64
C LEU A 39 -9.07 1.10 4.11
N ILE A 40 -7.84 1.33 3.62
CA ILE A 40 -7.52 1.32 2.17
C ILE A 40 -8.08 0.07 1.46
N PRO A 41 -7.87 -1.16 1.97
CA PRO A 41 -8.32 -2.34 1.25
C PRO A 41 -9.82 -2.61 1.37
N LEU A 42 -10.59 -1.83 2.15
CA LEU A 42 -12.04 -2.03 2.17
C LEU A 42 -12.68 -1.54 0.88
N TRP A 43 -12.06 -0.58 0.19
CA TRP A 43 -12.55 0.01 -1.05
C TRP A 43 -13.97 0.58 -1.03
N TYR A 44 -14.62 0.59 0.14
CA TYR A 44 -15.86 1.31 0.37
C TYR A 44 -15.63 2.79 0.12
N HIS A 45 -16.42 3.39 -0.75
CA HIS A 45 -16.31 4.80 -1.08
C HIS A 45 -17.66 5.35 -1.55
N VAL A 46 -17.79 6.67 -1.46
CA VAL A 46 -18.89 7.41 -2.06
C VAL A 46 -18.41 7.96 -3.39
N VAL A 47 -19.07 7.56 -4.48
CA VAL A 47 -18.80 8.10 -5.81
C VAL A 47 -19.33 9.52 -5.89
N LEU A 48 -18.45 10.48 -6.17
CA LEU A 48 -18.83 11.88 -6.40
C LEU A 48 -19.14 12.13 -7.87
N VAL A 49 -18.31 11.58 -8.76
CA VAL A 49 -18.42 11.76 -10.21
C VAL A 49 -17.93 10.50 -10.92
N GLU A 50 -18.63 10.10 -11.96
CA GLU A 50 -18.24 9.04 -12.88
C GLU A 50 -17.99 9.64 -14.27
N SER A 51 -16.79 9.44 -14.83
CA SER A 51 -16.40 10.02 -16.13
C SER A 51 -17.04 9.33 -17.34
N GLY A 52 -17.69 8.18 -17.14
CA GLY A 52 -18.39 7.43 -18.19
C GLY A 52 -17.46 6.80 -19.25
N VAL A 53 -16.15 6.69 -18.96
CA VAL A 53 -15.19 6.08 -19.89
C VAL A 53 -15.43 4.57 -19.97
N GLN A 54 -15.96 4.12 -21.11
CA GLN A 54 -16.28 2.71 -21.34
C GLN A 54 -15.02 1.84 -21.43
N GLY A 55 -15.11 0.62 -20.90
CA GLY A 55 -14.04 -0.39 -20.99
C GLY A 55 -12.92 -0.24 -19.96
N ILE A 56 -13.06 0.68 -19.00
CA ILE A 56 -12.16 0.80 -17.85
C ILE A 56 -12.90 0.33 -16.60
N ILE A 57 -12.17 -0.26 -15.65
CA ILE A 57 -12.72 -0.64 -14.35
C ILE A 57 -13.24 0.64 -13.66
N ALA A 58 -14.50 0.61 -13.20
CA ALA A 58 -15.22 1.77 -12.66
C ALA A 58 -14.38 2.63 -11.69
N VAL A 59 -13.63 1.98 -10.80
CA VAL A 59 -12.78 2.63 -9.79
C VAL A 59 -11.61 3.46 -10.35
N PHE A 60 -11.25 3.28 -11.62
CA PHE A 60 -10.25 4.10 -12.31
C PHE A 60 -10.88 5.21 -13.17
N SER A 61 -12.19 5.19 -13.34
CA SER A 61 -12.97 6.20 -14.08
C SER A 61 -13.83 7.07 -13.16
N GLU A 62 -13.76 6.90 -11.85
CA GLU A 62 -14.57 7.62 -10.88
C GLU A 62 -13.74 8.41 -9.88
N VAL A 63 -14.31 9.49 -9.37
CA VAL A 63 -13.79 10.23 -8.22
C VAL A 63 -14.55 9.77 -6.99
N GLY A 64 -13.93 8.88 -6.22
CA GLY A 64 -14.46 8.39 -4.94
C GLY A 64 -13.88 9.15 -3.74
N VAL A 65 -14.69 9.30 -2.69
CA VAL A 65 -14.21 9.66 -1.35
C VAL A 65 -14.22 8.42 -0.48
N TYR A 66 -13.03 8.03 -0.02
CA TYR A 66 -12.83 6.86 0.82
C TYR A 66 -12.83 7.24 2.30
N PRO A 67 -13.24 6.34 3.22
CA PRO A 67 -13.04 6.54 4.66
C PRO A 67 -11.59 6.84 5.04
N SER A 68 -10.62 6.28 4.30
CA SER A 68 -9.20 6.59 4.45
C SER A 68 -8.90 8.06 4.16
N ASP A 69 -9.56 8.67 3.18
CA ASP A 69 -9.39 10.09 2.84
C ASP A 69 -9.89 10.98 3.97
N GLY A 70 -10.98 10.58 4.64
CA GLY A 70 -11.47 11.24 5.85
C GLY A 70 -10.43 11.23 6.97
N CYS A 71 -9.81 10.07 7.23
CA CYS A 71 -8.73 9.97 8.22
C CYS A 71 -7.52 10.86 7.85
N LEU A 72 -7.12 10.85 6.58
CA LEU A 72 -6.00 11.66 6.07
C LEU A 72 -6.33 13.16 6.13
N ALA A 73 -7.55 13.56 5.80
CA ALA A 73 -8.00 14.95 5.87
C ALA A 73 -7.96 15.48 7.31
N VAL A 74 -8.46 14.69 8.28
CA VAL A 74 -8.38 15.06 9.71
C VAL A 74 -6.92 15.18 10.15
N LEU A 75 -6.04 14.25 9.76
CA LEU A 75 -4.60 14.37 10.01
C LEU A 75 -4.00 15.64 9.41
N GLY A 76 -4.38 15.99 8.18
CA GLY A 76 -3.94 17.22 7.52
C GLY A 76 -4.40 18.47 8.27
N LEU A 77 -5.64 18.51 8.76
CA LEU A 77 -6.15 19.62 9.57
C LEU A 77 -5.40 19.76 10.90
N MET A 78 -5.02 18.64 11.52
CA MET A 78 -4.20 18.65 12.73
C MET A 78 -2.81 19.28 12.49
N ALA A 79 -2.28 19.24 11.27
CA ALA A 79 -1.03 19.92 10.92
C ALA A 79 -1.14 21.45 11.02
N ILE A 80 -2.34 21.99 10.78
CA ILE A 80 -2.63 23.43 10.89
C ILE A 80 -2.71 23.83 12.37
N ALA A 81 -3.37 23.01 13.19
CA ALA A 81 -3.51 23.24 14.64
C ALA A 81 -2.18 23.06 15.39
N HIS A 82 -1.30 22.19 14.89
CA HIS A 82 0.00 21.89 15.48
C HIS A 82 1.11 22.10 14.44
N PRO A 83 1.58 23.34 14.24
CA PRO A 83 2.58 23.64 13.23
C PRO A 83 3.88 22.86 13.48
N VAL A 84 4.39 22.24 12.41
CA VAL A 84 5.53 21.34 12.49
C VAL A 84 6.85 22.11 12.53
N THR A 85 7.79 21.67 13.37
CA THR A 85 9.20 22.03 13.23
C THR A 85 9.91 20.91 12.47
N LEU A 86 10.19 21.16 11.18
CA LEU A 86 10.87 20.17 10.33
C LEU A 86 12.38 20.36 10.34
N ASP A 87 13.09 19.25 10.53
CA ASP A 87 14.51 19.13 10.23
C ASP A 87 14.77 19.36 8.73
N SER A 88 16.00 19.74 8.36
CA SER A 88 16.33 20.12 6.98
C SER A 88 15.96 19.06 5.94
N ARG A 89 16.12 17.77 6.25
CA ARG A 89 15.77 16.68 5.33
C ARG A 89 14.26 16.57 5.13
N SER A 90 13.49 16.54 6.23
CA SER A 90 12.03 16.50 6.15
C SER A 90 11.47 17.76 5.48
N ARG A 91 12.12 18.92 5.62
CA ARG A 91 11.68 20.16 4.97
C ARG A 91 11.73 20.06 3.45
N TRP A 92 12.84 19.56 2.88
CA TRP A 92 12.94 19.35 1.43
C TRP A 92 11.95 18.31 0.91
N LEU A 93 11.71 17.24 1.67
CA LEU A 93 10.68 16.27 1.32
C LEU A 93 9.28 16.90 1.32
N GLY A 94 8.97 17.69 2.35
CA GLY A 94 7.70 18.43 2.44
C GLY A 94 7.51 19.39 1.27
N VAL A 95 8.55 20.17 0.91
CA VAL A 95 8.52 21.05 -0.26
C VAL A 95 8.28 20.25 -1.54
N GLY A 96 8.97 19.13 -1.72
CA GLY A 96 8.77 18.26 -2.88
C GLY A 96 7.35 17.70 -2.99
N LEU A 97 6.78 17.23 -1.87
CA LEU A 97 5.39 16.74 -1.81
C LEU A 97 4.38 17.86 -2.10
N SER A 98 4.57 19.05 -1.52
CA SER A 98 3.73 20.21 -1.77
C SER A 98 3.82 20.68 -3.23
N LEU A 99 5.02 20.70 -3.80
CA LEU A 99 5.22 21.07 -5.20
C LEU A 99 4.56 20.05 -6.13
N LEU A 100 4.73 18.75 -5.86
CA LEU A 100 4.10 17.69 -6.63
C LEU A 100 2.56 17.82 -6.61
N ALA A 101 1.96 18.05 -5.43
CA ALA A 101 0.52 18.26 -5.29
C ALA A 101 0.06 19.53 -6.03
N ALA A 102 0.81 20.63 -5.92
CA ALA A 102 0.50 21.89 -6.60
C ALA A 102 0.58 21.75 -8.14
N VAL A 103 1.62 21.10 -8.65
CA VAL A 103 1.79 20.84 -10.08
C VAL A 103 0.68 19.92 -10.60
N ALA A 104 0.28 18.89 -9.85
CA ALA A 104 -0.84 18.03 -10.22
C ALA A 104 -2.15 18.83 -10.34
N LEU A 105 -2.47 19.69 -9.36
CA LEU A 105 -3.64 20.57 -9.39
C LEU A 105 -3.61 21.57 -10.55
N LEU A 106 -2.44 22.15 -10.86
CA LEU A 106 -2.30 23.05 -12.00
C LEU A 106 -2.45 22.30 -13.33
N SER A 107 -1.90 21.09 -13.42
CA SER A 107 -2.02 20.22 -14.61
C SER A 107 -3.46 19.79 -14.85
N ALA A 108 -4.30 19.68 -13.82
CA ALA A 108 -5.71 19.32 -13.97
C ALA A 108 -6.48 20.30 -14.88
N ARG A 109 -6.08 21.58 -14.92
CA ARG A 109 -6.70 22.59 -15.79
C ARG A 109 -6.50 22.33 -17.28
N GLN A 110 -5.39 21.67 -17.64
CA GLN A 110 -5.05 21.33 -19.02
C GLN A 110 -5.45 19.90 -19.39
N SER A 111 -5.99 19.14 -18.43
CA SER A 111 -6.41 17.77 -18.67
C SER A 111 -7.69 17.71 -19.50
N ARG A 112 -7.82 16.63 -20.29
CA ARG A 112 -9.03 16.33 -21.08
C ARG A 112 -10.23 16.05 -20.19
N ASP A 113 -10.00 15.28 -19.12
CA ASP A 113 -11.00 15.07 -18.07
C ASP A 113 -10.59 15.86 -16.83
N GLN A 114 -11.06 17.10 -16.77
CA GLN A 114 -10.73 18.02 -15.69
C GLN A 114 -11.26 17.56 -14.35
N VAL A 115 -12.41 16.88 -14.31
CA VAL A 115 -13.06 16.48 -13.06
C VAL A 115 -12.32 15.29 -12.45
N LEU A 116 -12.06 14.24 -13.22
CA LEU A 116 -11.30 13.08 -12.77
C LEU A 116 -9.88 13.48 -12.32
N THR A 117 -9.21 14.31 -13.13
CA THR A 117 -7.85 14.76 -12.82
C THR A 117 -7.80 15.64 -11.57
N SER A 118 -8.80 16.51 -11.38
CA SER A 118 -8.90 17.34 -10.17
C SER A 118 -9.18 16.51 -8.93
N GLY A 119 -10.03 15.48 -9.02
CA GLY A 119 -10.30 14.54 -7.94
C GLY A 119 -9.03 13.82 -7.46
N LEU A 120 -8.31 13.19 -8.39
CA LEU A 120 -7.06 12.49 -8.10
C LEU A 120 -5.97 13.43 -7.58
N SER A 121 -5.87 14.65 -8.14
CA SER A 121 -4.94 15.67 -7.66
C SER A 121 -5.29 16.17 -6.24
N GLY A 122 -6.59 16.24 -5.93
CA GLY A 122 -7.10 16.55 -4.59
C GLY A 122 -6.72 15.48 -3.57
N GLN A 123 -6.88 14.19 -3.90
CA GLN A 123 -6.43 13.09 -3.04
C GLN A 123 -4.92 13.14 -2.78
N LEU A 124 -4.11 13.46 -3.80
CA LEU A 124 -2.67 13.66 -3.64
C LEU A 124 -2.34 14.83 -2.70
N ALA A 125 -3.10 15.92 -2.79
CA ALA A 125 -2.96 17.06 -1.88
C ALA A 125 -3.34 16.71 -0.44
N ILE A 126 -4.43 15.95 -0.23
CA ILE A 126 -4.82 15.43 1.08
C ILE A 126 -3.72 14.55 1.67
N LEU A 127 -3.12 13.67 0.87
CA LEU A 127 -2.00 12.83 1.31
C LEU A 127 -0.77 13.66 1.70
N ALA A 128 -0.44 14.70 0.93
CA ALA A 128 0.65 15.61 1.25
C ALA A 128 0.40 16.36 2.58
N LEU A 129 -0.83 16.84 2.82
CA LEU A 129 -1.22 17.48 4.07
C LEU A 129 -1.17 16.50 5.26
N ALA A 130 -1.69 15.28 5.07
CA ALA A 130 -1.64 14.22 6.08
C ALA A 130 -0.20 13.87 6.46
N TRP A 131 0.73 13.90 5.51
CA TRP A 131 2.15 13.73 5.79
C TRP A 131 2.66 14.81 6.76
N PHE A 132 2.34 16.09 6.56
CA PHE A 132 2.70 17.15 7.51
C PHE A 132 2.10 16.89 8.89
N GLY A 133 0.82 16.53 8.97
CA GLY A 133 0.16 16.21 10.25
C GLY A 133 0.82 15.05 10.98
N SER A 134 1.21 14.01 10.24
CA SER A 134 1.95 12.87 10.80
C SER A 134 3.32 13.27 11.37
N ARG A 135 3.97 14.29 10.80
CA ARG A 135 5.24 14.83 11.29
C ARG A 135 5.03 15.77 12.48
N SER A 136 4.02 16.63 12.44
CA SER A 136 3.62 17.53 13.55
C SER A 136 3.41 16.77 14.84
N LEU A 137 2.66 15.68 14.76
CA LEU A 137 2.24 14.87 15.91
C LEU A 137 3.09 13.62 16.08
N GLN A 138 4.24 13.55 15.40
CA GLN A 138 5.26 12.50 15.55
C GLN A 138 4.68 11.07 15.52
N VAL A 139 3.75 10.82 14.60
CA VAL A 139 3.05 9.54 14.49
C VAL A 139 4.06 8.39 14.46
N SER A 140 3.80 7.39 15.30
CA SER A 140 4.72 6.26 15.46
C SER A 140 4.82 5.44 14.19
N ARG A 141 6.02 5.37 13.61
CA ARG A 141 6.33 4.52 12.45
C ARG A 141 5.98 3.05 12.72
N THR A 142 6.20 2.58 13.94
CA THR A 142 5.87 1.21 14.33
C THR A 142 4.37 0.93 14.24
N VAL A 143 3.53 1.89 14.61
CA VAL A 143 2.07 1.76 14.52
C VAL A 143 1.61 1.70 13.06
N LEU A 144 2.14 2.59 12.21
CA LEU A 144 1.85 2.58 10.78
C LEU A 144 2.24 1.25 10.11
N VAL A 145 3.45 0.78 10.38
CA VAL A 145 3.94 -0.49 9.81
C VAL A 145 3.15 -1.67 10.37
N ALA A 146 2.79 -1.66 11.65
CA ALA A 146 1.98 -2.73 12.22
C ALA A 146 0.59 -2.78 11.57
N ALA A 147 -0.06 -1.64 11.35
CA ALA A 147 -1.34 -1.55 10.64
C ALA A 147 -1.21 -2.05 9.19
N LEU A 148 -0.16 -1.62 8.48
CA LEU A 148 0.15 -2.05 7.11
C LEU A 148 0.36 -3.56 7.02
N VAL A 149 1.18 -4.13 7.90
CA VAL A 149 1.49 -5.57 7.91
C VAL A 149 0.26 -6.38 8.28
N ALA A 150 -0.50 -5.97 9.30
CA ALA A 150 -1.74 -6.66 9.69
C ALA A 150 -2.74 -6.70 8.52
N SER A 151 -2.95 -5.56 7.88
CA SER A 151 -3.81 -5.44 6.71
C SER A 151 -3.29 -6.26 5.51
N ALA A 152 -1.99 -6.22 5.24
CA ALA A 152 -1.36 -7.00 4.17
C ALA A 152 -1.47 -8.52 4.38
N VAL A 153 -1.41 -9.01 5.61
CA VAL A 153 -1.59 -10.44 5.91
C VAL A 153 -3.01 -10.90 5.57
N VAL A 154 -4.03 -10.10 5.92
CA VAL A 154 -5.43 -10.38 5.53
C VAL A 154 -5.57 -10.40 4.01
N GLN A 155 -5.02 -9.39 3.33
CA GLN A 155 -5.05 -9.31 1.87
C GLN A 155 -4.29 -10.46 1.19
N SER A 156 -3.22 -10.95 1.81
CA SER A 156 -2.46 -12.10 1.32
C SER A 156 -3.23 -13.41 1.46
N ALA A 157 -3.95 -13.59 2.57
CA ALA A 157 -4.83 -14.75 2.77
C ALA A 157 -5.96 -14.76 1.74
N LEU A 158 -6.61 -13.61 1.50
CA LEU A 158 -7.63 -13.47 0.46
C LEU A 158 -7.08 -13.76 -0.94
N ALA A 159 -5.94 -13.17 -1.30
CA ALA A 159 -5.31 -13.38 -2.60
C ALA A 159 -4.88 -14.85 -2.82
N ALA A 160 -4.32 -15.49 -1.80
CA ALA A 160 -3.97 -16.91 -1.85
C ALA A 160 -5.22 -17.79 -1.99
N GLY A 161 -6.27 -17.51 -1.23
CA GLY A 161 -7.55 -18.18 -1.37
C GLY A 161 -8.12 -18.02 -2.79
N GLN A 162 -8.16 -16.80 -3.32
CA GLN A 162 -8.69 -16.53 -4.66
C GLN A 162 -7.95 -17.32 -5.73
N PHE A 163 -6.63 -17.42 -5.60
CA PHE A 163 -5.81 -18.22 -6.51
C PHE A 163 -6.04 -19.73 -6.33
N LEU A 164 -6.22 -20.23 -5.11
CA LEU A 164 -6.43 -21.66 -4.88
C LEU A 164 -7.82 -22.13 -5.31
N PHE A 165 -8.85 -21.32 -5.04
CA PHE A 165 -10.25 -21.66 -5.28
C PHE A 165 -10.80 -21.09 -6.59
N GLN A 166 -10.02 -20.27 -7.31
CA GLN A 166 -10.39 -19.68 -8.60
C GLN A 166 -11.70 -18.88 -8.55
N GLN A 167 -11.95 -18.17 -7.44
CA GLN A 167 -13.14 -17.36 -7.20
C GLN A 167 -12.83 -16.14 -6.31
N PRO A 168 -13.63 -15.04 -6.35
CA PRO A 168 -13.37 -13.81 -5.60
C PRO A 168 -13.24 -13.91 -4.07
N LEU A 169 -13.85 -14.89 -3.39
CA LEU A 169 -13.79 -15.08 -1.92
C LEU A 169 -13.99 -13.81 -1.07
N VAL A 170 -14.80 -12.86 -1.56
CA VAL A 170 -15.21 -11.68 -0.81
C VAL A 170 -16.73 -11.68 -0.72
N ALA A 171 -17.25 -11.27 0.43
CA ALA A 171 -18.68 -11.16 0.68
C ALA A 171 -19.33 -10.21 -0.35
N PRO A 172 -20.42 -10.60 -1.03
CA PRO A 172 -21.09 -9.74 -2.02
C PRO A 172 -21.50 -8.36 -1.48
N GLU A 173 -21.74 -8.27 -0.18
CA GLU A 173 -22.09 -7.04 0.55
C GLU A 173 -20.99 -5.97 0.49
N LEU A 174 -19.74 -6.37 0.23
CA LEU A 174 -18.63 -5.43 0.06
C LEU A 174 -18.68 -4.68 -1.28
N GLN A 175 -19.57 -5.08 -2.20
CA GLN A 175 -19.84 -4.42 -3.48
C GLN A 175 -18.56 -4.05 -4.24
N LEU A 176 -17.72 -5.05 -4.52
CA LEU A 176 -16.48 -4.89 -5.30
C LEU A 176 -16.70 -5.37 -6.74
N PRO A 177 -17.36 -4.57 -7.61
CA PRO A 177 -17.80 -5.01 -8.95
C PRO A 177 -16.65 -5.36 -9.90
N TRP A 178 -15.42 -4.95 -9.57
CA TRP A 178 -14.23 -5.24 -10.36
C TRP A 178 -13.63 -6.62 -10.11
N LEU A 179 -14.06 -7.32 -9.05
CA LEU A 179 -13.56 -8.67 -8.82
C LEU A 179 -14.16 -9.61 -9.88
N PRO A 180 -13.32 -10.27 -10.69
CA PRO A 180 -13.80 -11.04 -11.83
C PRO A 180 -14.56 -12.28 -11.36
N GLY A 181 -15.79 -12.44 -11.85
CA GLY A 181 -16.60 -13.64 -11.64
C GLY A 181 -16.28 -14.77 -12.63
N ASP A 182 -15.78 -14.42 -13.82
CA ASP A 182 -15.43 -15.36 -14.87
C ASP A 182 -14.03 -15.07 -15.44
N VAL A 183 -13.18 -16.10 -15.47
CA VAL A 183 -11.85 -16.06 -16.07
C VAL A 183 -11.87 -16.05 -17.59
N SER A 184 -13.00 -16.37 -18.23
CA SER A 184 -13.18 -16.36 -19.67
C SER A 184 -13.36 -14.96 -20.25
N GLU A 185 -13.78 -13.99 -19.43
CA GLU A 185 -13.99 -12.61 -19.85
C GLU A 185 -12.68 -11.95 -20.31
N GLY A 186 -12.78 -11.21 -21.41
CA GLY A 186 -11.68 -10.41 -21.95
C GLY A 186 -11.33 -9.28 -20.98
N GLY A 187 -10.04 -9.08 -20.72
CA GLY A 187 -9.56 -8.07 -19.76
C GLY A 187 -9.34 -8.59 -18.35
N THR A 188 -9.86 -9.77 -17.99
CA THR A 188 -9.59 -10.41 -16.69
C THR A 188 -8.10 -10.76 -16.56
N PRO A 189 -7.39 -10.23 -15.54
CA PRO A 189 -5.99 -10.57 -15.27
C PRO A 189 -5.81 -12.05 -14.90
N VAL A 190 -5.35 -12.85 -15.86
CA VAL A 190 -5.11 -14.30 -15.69
C VAL A 190 -3.64 -14.66 -15.89
N ILE A 191 -3.27 -15.86 -15.47
CA ILE A 191 -2.08 -16.57 -15.95
C ILE A 191 -2.51 -17.75 -16.82
N LEU A 192 -1.66 -18.15 -17.76
CA LEU A 192 -1.87 -19.38 -18.54
C LEU A 192 -1.04 -20.50 -17.94
N ASN A 193 -1.64 -21.66 -17.72
CA ASN A 193 -0.87 -22.86 -17.39
C ASN A 193 -0.28 -23.50 -18.67
N SER A 194 0.49 -24.57 -18.52
CA SER A 194 1.11 -25.29 -19.64
C SER A 194 0.10 -25.93 -20.61
N ALA A 195 -1.15 -26.13 -20.17
CA ALA A 195 -2.24 -26.63 -21.00
C ALA A 195 -3.02 -25.50 -21.70
N GLY A 196 -2.66 -24.23 -21.47
CA GLY A 196 -3.34 -23.06 -22.02
C GLY A 196 -4.59 -22.63 -21.25
N GLU A 197 -4.87 -23.21 -20.09
CA GLU A 197 -6.01 -22.84 -19.25
C GLU A 197 -5.75 -21.49 -18.56
N ARG A 198 -6.80 -20.67 -18.49
CA ARG A 198 -6.77 -19.36 -17.83
C ARG A 198 -7.01 -19.54 -16.34
N LEU A 199 -6.02 -19.20 -15.52
CA LEU A 199 -6.12 -19.21 -14.07
C LEU A 199 -6.22 -17.78 -13.54
N LEU A 200 -7.17 -17.55 -12.65
CA LEU A 200 -7.36 -16.30 -11.92
C LEU A 200 -6.13 -15.99 -11.07
N ARG A 201 -5.64 -14.75 -11.14
CA ARG A 201 -4.62 -14.21 -10.23
C ARG A 201 -5.25 -13.77 -8.91
N GLY A 202 -4.50 -13.71 -7.83
CA GLY A 202 -4.98 -13.13 -6.56
C GLY A 202 -5.11 -11.60 -6.61
N PHE A 203 -6.24 -11.07 -6.19
CA PHE A 203 -6.59 -9.64 -6.11
C PHE A 203 -6.66 -9.12 -4.68
N GLY A 204 -6.89 -10.00 -3.70
CA GLY A 204 -7.38 -9.57 -2.39
C GLY A 204 -8.70 -8.83 -2.58
N THR A 205 -8.77 -7.59 -2.13
CA THR A 205 -9.90 -6.69 -2.43
C THR A 205 -9.57 -5.63 -3.49
N PHE A 206 -8.36 -5.63 -4.04
CA PHE A 206 -7.90 -4.59 -4.96
C PHE A 206 -8.45 -4.75 -6.38
N PRO A 207 -8.58 -3.66 -7.14
CA PRO A 207 -9.09 -3.69 -8.52
C PRO A 207 -8.15 -4.36 -9.52
N HIS A 208 -6.88 -4.54 -9.16
CA HIS A 208 -5.91 -5.17 -10.04
C HIS A 208 -4.80 -5.87 -9.23
N PRO A 209 -4.33 -7.07 -9.65
CA PRO A 209 -3.31 -7.83 -8.92
C PRO A 209 -1.98 -7.09 -8.79
N ASN A 210 -1.66 -6.18 -9.71
CA ASN A 210 -0.45 -5.37 -9.58
C ASN A 210 -0.55 -4.32 -8.46
N VAL A 211 -1.75 -3.78 -8.22
CA VAL A 211 -1.98 -2.81 -7.11
C VAL A 211 -1.84 -3.54 -5.78
N LEU A 212 -2.46 -4.73 -5.65
CA LEU A 212 -2.21 -5.63 -4.53
C LEU A 212 -0.71 -5.93 -4.38
N GLY A 213 -0.03 -6.31 -5.47
CA GLY A 213 1.38 -6.67 -5.43
C GLY A 213 2.28 -5.53 -4.94
N GLY A 214 2.00 -4.29 -5.35
CA GLY A 214 2.70 -3.10 -4.82
C GLY A 214 2.42 -2.88 -3.33
N TYR A 215 1.17 -3.06 -2.90
CA TYR A 215 0.77 -2.96 -1.49
C TYR A 215 1.47 -4.01 -0.61
N LEU A 216 1.47 -5.27 -1.03
CA LEU A 216 2.14 -6.37 -0.32
C LEU A 216 3.66 -6.19 -0.31
N ALA A 217 4.25 -5.74 -1.43
CA ALA A 217 5.68 -5.43 -1.48
C ALA A 217 6.06 -4.32 -0.48
N MET A 218 5.27 -3.24 -0.39
CA MET A 218 5.49 -2.18 0.60
C MET A 218 5.44 -2.73 2.03
N ALA A 219 4.43 -3.54 2.36
CA ALA A 219 4.31 -4.17 3.67
C ALA A 219 5.54 -5.03 4.01
N LEU A 220 6.01 -5.82 3.04
CA LEU A 220 7.19 -6.67 3.21
C LEU A 220 8.47 -5.85 3.41
N VAL A 221 8.65 -4.77 2.65
CA VAL A 221 9.81 -3.86 2.74
C VAL A 221 9.85 -3.14 4.08
N CYS A 222 8.69 -2.81 4.64
CA CYS A 222 8.56 -2.12 5.93
C CYS A 222 8.63 -3.06 7.15
N LEU A 223 8.35 -4.36 6.98
CA LEU A 223 8.34 -5.36 8.05
C LEU A 223 9.60 -5.36 8.95
N PRO A 224 10.84 -5.14 8.44
CA PRO A 224 12.03 -5.03 9.28
C PRO A 224 11.96 -3.98 10.39
N VAL A 225 11.14 -2.93 10.23
CA VAL A 225 10.90 -1.91 11.28
C VAL A 225 10.34 -2.54 12.55
N LEU A 226 9.44 -3.53 12.44
CA LEU A 226 8.88 -4.26 13.58
C LEU A 226 9.91 -5.25 14.15
N GLY A 227 10.70 -5.87 13.27
CA GLY A 227 11.76 -6.79 13.66
C GLY A 227 12.85 -6.15 14.51
N VAL A 228 13.28 -4.93 14.15
CA VAL A 228 14.23 -4.15 14.96
C VAL A 228 13.62 -3.70 16.28
N ARG A 229 12.34 -3.31 16.29
CA ARG A 229 11.65 -2.85 17.52
C ARG A 229 11.40 -3.98 18.52
N TRP A 230 11.11 -5.18 18.03
CA TRP A 230 10.76 -6.36 18.82
C TRP A 230 11.50 -7.62 18.33
N PRO A 231 12.83 -7.70 18.57
CA PRO A 231 13.66 -8.80 18.05
C PRO A 231 13.32 -10.16 18.67
N ARG A 232 12.80 -10.19 19.90
CA ARG A 232 12.34 -11.42 20.56
C ARG A 232 11.18 -12.11 19.84
N ARG A 233 10.48 -11.40 18.94
CA ARG A 233 9.37 -11.92 18.14
C ARG A 233 9.79 -12.26 16.70
N ALA A 234 11.07 -12.52 16.46
CA ALA A 234 11.59 -12.80 15.11
C ALA A 234 10.79 -13.88 14.37
N ALA A 235 10.46 -15.00 15.04
CA ALA A 235 9.66 -16.08 14.43
C ALA A 235 8.28 -15.61 13.93
N LEU A 236 7.62 -14.71 14.67
CA LEU A 236 6.35 -14.11 14.23
C LEU A 236 6.58 -13.27 12.96
N TRP A 237 7.61 -12.43 12.92
CA TRP A 237 7.89 -11.59 11.74
C TRP A 237 8.25 -12.43 10.51
N TRP A 238 8.95 -13.55 10.70
CA TRP A 238 9.18 -14.53 9.65
C TRP A 238 7.88 -15.13 9.11
N LEU A 239 7.00 -15.55 10.01
CA LEU A 239 5.70 -16.11 9.63
C LEU A 239 4.85 -15.09 8.85
N LEU A 240 4.78 -13.84 9.33
CA LEU A 240 4.03 -12.78 8.64
C LEU A 240 4.66 -12.43 7.29
N GLY A 241 5.99 -12.37 7.21
CA GLY A 241 6.70 -12.14 5.95
C GLY A 241 6.48 -13.26 4.94
N ALA A 242 6.45 -14.52 5.39
CA ALA A 242 6.11 -15.67 4.56
C ALA A 242 4.66 -15.59 4.07
N ALA A 243 3.70 -15.28 4.94
CA ALA A 243 2.31 -15.08 4.57
C ALA A 243 2.14 -13.98 3.51
N ILE A 244 2.81 -12.84 3.68
CA ILE A 244 2.81 -11.74 2.69
C ILE A 244 3.43 -12.17 1.36
N SER A 245 4.52 -12.94 1.41
CA SER A 245 5.18 -13.46 0.20
C SER A 245 4.30 -14.46 -0.56
N ILE A 246 3.51 -15.28 0.15
CA ILE A 246 2.52 -16.18 -0.46
C ILE A 246 1.43 -15.38 -1.18
N GLY A 247 0.91 -14.31 -0.56
CA GLY A 247 -0.04 -13.40 -1.22
C GLY A 247 0.56 -12.74 -2.47
N LEU A 248 1.81 -12.30 -2.38
CA LEU A 248 2.52 -11.70 -3.51
C LEU A 248 2.74 -12.72 -4.65
N LEU A 249 3.04 -13.98 -4.30
CA LEU A 249 3.12 -15.08 -5.26
C LEU A 249 1.77 -15.31 -5.94
N ALA A 250 0.70 -15.43 -5.16
CA ALA A 250 -0.66 -15.62 -5.66
C ALA A 250 -1.13 -14.47 -6.57
N SER A 251 -0.65 -13.24 -6.34
CA SER A 251 -0.94 -12.10 -7.23
C SER A 251 -0.26 -12.19 -8.60
N PHE A 252 0.82 -12.98 -8.74
CA PHE A 252 1.69 -13.01 -9.92
C PHE A 252 2.14 -11.60 -10.39
N SER A 253 2.31 -10.65 -9.46
CA SER A 253 2.73 -9.28 -9.78
C SER A 253 4.24 -9.17 -9.92
N ARG A 254 4.74 -9.22 -11.17
CA ARG A 254 6.17 -9.07 -11.50
C ARG A 254 6.77 -7.76 -10.97
N ALA A 255 6.04 -6.65 -11.13
CA ALA A 255 6.46 -5.35 -10.62
C ALA A 255 6.48 -5.33 -9.09
N GLY A 256 5.55 -6.03 -8.43
CA GLY A 256 5.53 -6.19 -6.97
C GLY A 256 6.75 -6.95 -6.45
N TRP A 257 7.12 -8.06 -7.09
CA TRP A 257 8.35 -8.80 -6.77
C TRP A 257 9.61 -7.94 -6.94
N LEU A 258 9.71 -7.22 -8.06
CA LEU A 258 10.84 -6.30 -8.28
C LEU A 258 10.91 -5.21 -7.20
N ALA A 259 9.77 -4.60 -6.86
CA ALA A 259 9.70 -3.61 -5.79
C ALA A 259 10.09 -4.20 -4.42
N ALA A 260 9.69 -5.43 -4.12
CA ALA A 260 10.07 -6.12 -2.89
C ALA A 260 11.57 -6.39 -2.81
N VAL A 261 12.18 -6.91 -3.88
CA VAL A 261 13.64 -7.18 -3.94
C VAL A 261 14.43 -5.88 -3.77
N VAL A 262 14.11 -4.86 -4.57
CA VAL A 262 14.82 -3.58 -4.52
C VAL A 262 14.62 -2.90 -3.17
N GLY A 263 13.37 -2.84 -2.69
CA GLY A 263 13.03 -2.20 -1.43
C GLY A 263 13.68 -2.89 -0.22
N LEU A 264 13.67 -4.22 -0.16
CA LEU A 264 14.33 -4.97 0.92
C LEU A 264 15.84 -4.81 0.88
N SER A 265 16.44 -4.78 -0.30
CA SER A 265 17.88 -4.55 -0.46
C SER A 265 18.29 -3.20 0.13
N VAL A 266 17.50 -2.16 -0.14
CA VAL A 266 17.72 -0.81 0.41
C VAL A 266 17.41 -0.75 1.91
N SER A 267 16.29 -1.32 2.37
CA SER A 267 15.86 -1.21 3.77
C SER A 267 16.74 -2.02 4.73
N CYS A 268 17.27 -3.16 4.29
CA CYS A 268 18.17 -3.99 5.09
C CYS A 268 19.63 -3.55 5.01
N TRP A 269 20.03 -2.71 4.04
CA TRP A 269 21.42 -2.26 3.88
C TRP A 269 22.06 -1.71 5.17
N PRO A 270 21.40 -0.83 5.96
CA PRO A 270 21.98 -0.32 7.20
C PRO A 270 22.11 -1.41 8.28
N VAL A 271 21.17 -2.35 8.33
CA VAL A 271 21.15 -3.46 9.30
C VAL A 271 22.26 -4.46 8.99
N VAL A 272 22.50 -4.73 7.70
CA VAL A 272 23.55 -5.65 7.25
C VAL A 272 24.94 -5.13 7.60
N ARG A 273 25.14 -3.80 7.52
CA ARG A 273 26.40 -3.17 7.93
C ARG A 273 26.73 -3.30 9.42
N GLN A 274 25.74 -3.49 10.29
CA GLN A 274 25.92 -3.53 11.75
C GLN A 274 26.16 -4.95 12.32
N ARG A 275 26.56 -5.93 11.50
CA ARG A 275 26.88 -7.34 11.87
C ARG A 275 25.76 -8.17 12.52
N HIS A 276 24.61 -7.62 12.86
CA HIS A 276 23.37 -8.35 13.21
C HIS A 276 22.61 -8.91 11.97
N ALA A 277 23.34 -9.08 10.87
CA ALA A 277 22.86 -9.11 9.49
C ALA A 277 22.35 -10.46 8.98
N ARG A 278 22.91 -11.56 9.49
CA ARG A 278 22.83 -12.88 8.83
C ARG A 278 21.39 -13.39 8.70
N TRP A 279 20.52 -13.05 9.65
CA TRP A 279 19.15 -13.53 9.67
C TRP A 279 18.29 -12.78 8.62
N TRP A 280 18.64 -11.55 8.22
CA TRP A 280 17.88 -10.78 7.22
C TRP A 280 18.32 -11.02 5.77
N ILE A 281 19.32 -11.86 5.52
CA ILE A 281 19.77 -12.21 4.16
C ILE A 281 18.89 -13.32 3.55
N ALA A 282 18.45 -14.28 4.38
CA ALA A 282 17.58 -15.37 3.96
C ALA A 282 16.19 -14.96 3.39
N PRO A 283 15.45 -13.95 3.90
CA PRO A 283 14.21 -13.49 3.29
C PRO A 283 14.46 -12.78 1.97
N ILE A 284 15.54 -12.01 1.84
CA ILE A 284 15.92 -11.34 0.58
C ILE A 284 16.25 -12.39 -0.47
N ALA A 285 17.02 -13.41 -0.12
CA ALA A 285 17.34 -14.51 -1.02
C ALA A 285 16.08 -15.31 -1.41
N ALA A 286 15.18 -15.61 -0.44
CA ALA A 286 13.93 -16.30 -0.72
C ALA A 286 13.02 -15.47 -1.65
N VAL A 287 12.87 -14.18 -1.39
CA VAL A 287 12.10 -13.26 -2.24
C VAL A 287 12.73 -13.16 -3.63
N ALA A 288 14.06 -13.10 -3.74
CA ALA A 288 14.75 -13.08 -5.03
C ALA A 288 14.56 -14.37 -5.83
N VAL A 289 14.60 -15.53 -5.17
CA VAL A 289 14.32 -16.84 -5.80
C VAL A 289 12.85 -16.92 -6.26
N LEU A 290 11.90 -16.52 -5.42
CA LEU A 290 10.48 -16.47 -5.78
C LEU A 290 10.20 -15.46 -6.90
N SER A 291 10.94 -14.35 -6.93
CA SER A 291 10.91 -13.39 -8.05
C SER A 291 11.40 -14.03 -9.35
N ALA A 292 12.50 -14.79 -9.31
CA ALA A 292 13.01 -15.49 -10.47
C ALA A 292 12.01 -16.55 -10.99
N ILE A 293 11.36 -17.28 -10.09
CA ILE A 293 10.31 -18.27 -10.43
C ILE A 293 9.09 -17.59 -11.08
N THR A 294 8.63 -16.46 -10.55
CA THR A 294 7.47 -15.74 -11.11
C THR A 294 7.77 -14.97 -12.39
N LEU A 295 9.05 -14.65 -12.65
CA LEU A 295 9.52 -14.09 -13.91
C LEU A 295 9.81 -15.17 -14.97
N SER A 296 9.97 -16.44 -14.58
CA SER A 296 10.26 -17.58 -15.45
C SER A 296 9.26 -17.80 -16.60
N PRO A 297 7.93 -17.60 -16.44
CA PRO A 297 6.96 -17.77 -17.54
C PRO A 297 7.17 -16.82 -18.73
N ILE A 298 8.00 -15.78 -18.59
CA ILE A 298 8.34 -14.84 -19.65
C ILE A 298 9.58 -15.29 -20.44
N ALA A 299 10.38 -16.23 -19.91
CA ALA A 299 11.53 -16.77 -20.63
C ALA A 299 11.18 -17.19 -22.07
N PRO A 300 10.07 -17.91 -22.34
CA PRO A 300 9.68 -18.21 -23.72
C PRO A 300 9.28 -16.96 -24.52
N THR A 301 8.54 -16.02 -23.92
CA THR A 301 8.06 -14.81 -24.63
C THR A 301 9.17 -13.79 -24.93
N ILE A 302 10.20 -13.71 -24.06
CA ILE A 302 11.41 -12.90 -24.30
C ILE A 302 12.32 -13.61 -25.31
N ALA A 303 12.44 -14.94 -25.25
CA ALA A 303 13.19 -15.71 -26.23
C ALA A 303 12.62 -15.53 -27.65
N GLU A 304 11.29 -15.52 -27.81
CA GLU A 304 10.63 -15.24 -29.11
C GLU A 304 10.89 -13.80 -29.61
N ARG A 305 11.03 -12.83 -28.72
CA ARG A 305 11.31 -11.43 -29.09
C ARG A 305 12.77 -11.15 -29.40
N LEU A 306 13.69 -11.91 -28.79
CA LEU A 306 15.13 -11.80 -29.02
C LEU A 306 15.59 -12.64 -30.22
N SER A 307 14.85 -13.71 -30.54
CA SER A 307 15.04 -14.56 -31.71
C SER A 307 13.74 -14.62 -32.50
N PRO A 308 13.33 -13.54 -33.20
CA PRO A 308 12.12 -13.56 -33.99
C PRO A 308 12.24 -14.68 -35.03
N ALA A 309 11.36 -15.67 -34.93
CA ALA A 309 11.26 -16.72 -35.95
C ALA A 309 10.92 -16.05 -37.29
N PRO A 310 11.55 -16.46 -38.41
CA PRO A 310 11.24 -15.90 -39.71
C PRO A 310 9.76 -16.10 -40.00
N ILE A 311 9.08 -14.99 -40.32
CA ILE A 311 7.66 -14.98 -40.71
C ILE A 311 7.49 -15.97 -41.86
N PRO A 312 6.67 -17.03 -41.75
CA PRO A 312 6.38 -17.87 -42.89
C PRO A 312 5.66 -16.99 -43.92
N MET A 313 6.30 -16.75 -45.06
CA MET A 313 5.65 -16.14 -46.21
C MET A 313 4.40 -16.97 -46.51
N ARG A 314 3.23 -16.34 -46.43
CA ARG A 314 2.02 -16.92 -47.01
C ARG A 314 2.32 -17.17 -48.48
N SER A 315 2.46 -18.43 -48.86
CA SER A 315 2.41 -18.82 -50.26
C SER A 315 1.02 -18.43 -50.77
N ASN A 316 0.97 -17.45 -51.66
CA ASN A 316 -0.21 -17.16 -52.45
C ASN A 316 -0.61 -18.45 -53.17
N VAL A 317 -1.72 -19.05 -52.73
CA VAL A 317 -2.39 -20.10 -53.49
C VAL A 317 -3.08 -19.37 -54.65
N ALA A 318 -2.57 -19.64 -55.86
CA ALA A 318 -3.20 -19.28 -57.12
C ALA A 318 -4.40 -20.19 -57.40
#